data_AF-A0A7C6A324-F1
#
_entry.id   AF-A0A7C6A324-F1
#
_cell.length_a   1.000
_cell.length_b   1.000
_cell.length_c   1.000
_cell.angle_alpha   90.00
_cell.angle_beta   90.00
_cell.angle_gamma   90.00
#
_symmetry.space_group_name_H-M   'P 1'
#
loop_
_entity.id
_entity.type
_entity.pdbx_description
1 polymer ?
#
loop_
_entity_poly.entity_id
_entity_poly.type
_entity_poly.pdbx_seq_one_letter_code
_entity_poly.pdbx_strand_id
1 'polypeptide(L)'
;MIGPSGGDVQMKKAGRVLFGVIGSLLAVWLWVYLWGPRCAAPEVVREEWCRHGTIPVRLAVAMQKYCQVYGKPPPPVFLGPNGHEHSWRVLLLPYLPLGEDAYRDYRSDEPWDSAHNRRALRSFLRHGFHYCPQDRVASSDSCHEFTSYLMVVRGESGLLDRERQAAPEEVLVVESAECGIRFAEPRDILWERLWRGDSPWAVGKLYSRHDYCWALRRNGQLLVIPRNMSPGQLRLLLEGYPVGNGGRTAGGASAP
;
A
#
# COMPACT_ATOMS: atom_id res chain seq x y z
N MET A 1 -47.94 31.46 53.77
CA MET A 1 -47.08 30.44 53.13
C MET A 1 -47.33 30.51 51.63
N ILE A 2 -46.41 31.10 50.87
CA ILE A 2 -46.51 31.18 49.41
C ILE A 2 -46.02 29.84 48.87
N GLY A 3 -46.94 29.01 48.37
CA GLY A 3 -46.59 27.74 47.74
C GLY A 3 -45.76 27.98 46.47
N PRO A 4 -44.84 27.08 46.10
CA PRO A 4 -43.99 27.27 44.94
C PRO A 4 -44.85 27.46 43.68
N SER A 5 -44.58 28.53 42.94
CA SER A 5 -45.30 28.87 41.71
C SER A 5 -45.18 27.72 40.69
N GLY A 6 -46.23 27.46 39.91
CA GLY A 6 -46.27 26.36 38.94
C GLY A 6 -45.11 26.36 37.92
N GLY A 7 -44.42 27.49 37.75
CA GLY A 7 -43.21 27.61 36.91
C GLY A 7 -42.00 26.83 37.45
N ASP A 8 -41.79 26.79 38.76
CA ASP A 8 -40.64 26.09 39.38
C ASP A 8 -40.75 24.56 39.22
N VAL A 9 -41.97 24.04 39.23
CA VAL A 9 -42.24 22.61 39.05
C VAL A 9 -42.03 22.20 37.59
N GLN A 10 -42.39 23.06 36.63
CA GLN A 10 -42.18 22.82 35.20
C GLN A 10 -40.69 22.90 34.81
N MET A 11 -39.95 23.87 35.33
CA MET A 11 -38.50 23.98 35.10
C MET A 11 -37.72 22.78 35.66
N LYS A 12 -38.06 22.29 36.86
CA LYS A 12 -37.42 21.11 37.45
C LYS A 12 -37.71 19.82 36.68
N LYS A 13 -38.92 19.68 36.11
CA LYS A 13 -39.27 18.55 35.23
C LYS A 13 -38.52 18.63 33.90
N ALA A 14 -38.47 19.80 33.27
CA ALA A 14 -37.72 20.03 32.03
C ALA A 14 -36.22 19.75 32.20
N GLY A 15 -35.61 20.20 33.31
CA GLY A 15 -34.20 19.92 33.61
C GLY A 15 -33.90 18.44 33.81
N ARG A 16 -34.79 17.67 34.45
CA ARG A 16 -34.64 16.21 34.63
C ARG A 16 -34.76 15.45 33.30
N VAL A 17 -35.70 15.85 32.45
CA VAL A 17 -35.85 15.25 31.11
C VAL A 17 -34.62 15.52 30.26
N LEU A 18 -34.11 16.77 30.26
CA LEU A 18 -32.91 17.14 29.52
C LEU A 18 -31.66 16.36 30.01
N PHE A 19 -31.49 16.20 31.32
CA PHE A 19 -30.38 15.42 31.89
C PHE A 19 -30.45 13.94 31.52
N GLY A 20 -31.66 13.37 31.48
CA GLY A 20 -31.90 11.99 31.04
C GLY A 20 -31.57 11.76 29.56
N VAL A 21 -31.93 12.72 28.70
CA VAL A 21 -31.59 12.67 27.27
C VAL A 21 -30.08 12.77 27.05
N ILE A 22 -29.40 13.73 27.70
CA ILE A 22 -27.94 13.90 27.60
C ILE A 22 -27.22 12.65 28.11
N GLY A 23 -27.64 12.11 29.27
CA GLY A 23 -27.06 10.88 29.82
C GLY A 23 -27.23 9.68 28.88
N SER A 24 -28.40 9.56 28.24
CA SER A 24 -28.66 8.49 27.26
C SER A 24 -27.80 8.65 26.00
N LEU A 25 -27.64 9.86 25.49
CA LEU A 25 -26.78 10.15 24.33
C LEU A 25 -25.30 9.87 24.65
N LEU A 26 -24.82 10.24 25.84
CA LEU A 26 -23.47 9.95 26.30
C LEU A 26 -23.25 8.44 26.48
N ALA A 27 -24.24 7.69 26.98
CA ALA A 27 -24.16 6.24 27.11
C ALA A 27 -24.10 5.55 25.74
N VAL A 28 -24.89 5.98 24.77
CA VAL A 28 -24.83 5.47 23.39
C VAL A 28 -23.49 5.81 22.74
N TRP A 29 -23.00 7.04 22.90
CA TRP A 29 -21.69 7.45 22.40
C TRP A 29 -20.56 6.62 23.02
N LEU A 30 -20.60 6.41 24.34
CA LEU A 30 -19.61 5.60 25.05
C LEU A 30 -19.71 4.12 24.62
N TRP A 31 -20.92 3.60 24.39
CA TRP A 31 -21.12 2.24 23.91
C TRP A 31 -20.57 2.04 22.49
N VAL A 32 -20.83 2.99 21.57
CA VAL A 32 -20.23 2.99 20.22
C VAL A 32 -18.70 3.16 20.29
N TYR A 33 -18.18 3.99 21.19
CA TYR A 33 -16.74 4.18 21.35
C TYR A 33 -16.02 2.95 21.95
N LEU A 34 -16.70 2.25 22.87
CA LEU A 34 -16.15 1.09 23.58
C LEU A 34 -16.37 -0.24 22.86
N TRP A 35 -17.52 -0.42 22.21
CA TRP A 35 -17.97 -1.66 21.55
C TRP A 35 -18.32 -1.52 20.08
N GLY A 36 -18.34 -0.31 19.52
CA GLY A 36 -18.41 -0.14 18.07
C GLY A 36 -17.22 -0.81 17.39
N PRO A 37 -17.36 -1.23 16.12
CA PRO A 37 -16.33 -1.96 15.40
C PRO A 37 -15.02 -1.15 15.39
N ARG A 38 -14.07 -1.58 16.22
CA ARG A 38 -12.69 -1.12 16.18
C ARG A 38 -12.01 -1.92 15.08
N CYS A 39 -11.70 -1.23 13.98
CA CYS A 39 -10.83 -1.68 12.90
C CYS A 39 -11.42 -2.72 11.94
N ALA A 40 -11.86 -2.22 10.78
CA ALA A 40 -11.63 -2.72 9.43
C ALA A 40 -12.75 -2.15 8.56
N ALA A 41 -12.42 -1.40 7.50
CA ALA A 41 -13.43 -0.99 6.53
C ALA A 41 -14.10 -2.26 5.95
N PRO A 42 -15.43 -2.26 5.72
CA PRO A 42 -16.11 -3.37 5.07
C PRO A 42 -15.41 -3.74 3.75
N GLU A 43 -15.46 -5.02 3.37
CA GLU A 43 -14.81 -5.53 2.17
C GLU A 43 -15.15 -4.73 0.90
N VAL A 44 -16.41 -4.33 0.75
CA VAL A 44 -16.91 -3.48 -0.35
C VAL A 44 -16.17 -2.13 -0.40
N VAL A 45 -15.98 -1.47 0.75
CA VAL A 45 -15.28 -0.17 0.82
C VAL A 45 -13.80 -0.34 0.48
N ARG A 46 -13.16 -1.40 0.96
CA ARG A 46 -11.75 -1.70 0.62
C ARG A 46 -11.60 -1.99 -0.87
N GLU A 47 -12.58 -2.61 -1.49
CA GLU A 47 -12.58 -2.93 -2.91
C GLU A 47 -12.68 -1.65 -3.74
N GLU A 48 -13.61 -0.75 -3.40
CA GLU A 48 -13.71 0.58 -4.02
C GLU A 48 -12.40 1.36 -3.89
N TRP A 49 -11.78 1.36 -2.70
CA TRP A 49 -10.51 2.05 -2.46
C TRP A 49 -9.36 1.49 -3.30
N CYS A 50 -9.33 0.17 -3.49
CA CYS A 50 -8.34 -0.46 -4.36
C CYS A 50 -8.62 -0.14 -5.85
N ARG A 51 -9.89 -0.17 -6.27
CA ARG A 51 -10.31 0.21 -7.63
C ARG A 51 -9.95 1.65 -7.99
N HIS A 52 -10.02 2.57 -7.02
CA HIS A 52 -9.58 3.95 -7.22
C HIS A 52 -8.07 4.10 -7.48
N GLY A 53 -7.25 3.08 -7.21
CA GLY A 53 -5.83 3.09 -7.56
C GLY A 53 -5.00 4.16 -6.84
N THR A 54 -5.47 4.70 -5.72
CA THR A 54 -4.82 5.83 -5.05
C THR A 54 -3.39 5.52 -4.58
N ILE A 55 -3.16 4.31 -4.07
CA ILE A 55 -1.85 3.84 -3.61
C ILE A 55 -0.88 3.58 -4.79
N PRO A 56 -1.23 2.81 -5.83
CA PRO A 56 -0.34 2.63 -6.97
C PRO A 56 -0.06 3.95 -7.71
N VAL A 57 -1.02 4.89 -7.76
CA VAL A 57 -0.79 6.25 -8.28
C VAL A 57 0.27 7.00 -7.47
N ARG A 58 0.21 6.96 -6.14
CA ARG A 58 1.23 7.59 -5.28
C ARG A 58 2.61 6.98 -5.51
N LEU A 59 2.67 5.66 -5.63
CA LEU A 59 3.92 4.95 -5.90
C LEU A 59 4.49 5.34 -7.27
N ALA A 60 3.65 5.44 -8.30
CA ALA A 60 4.04 5.88 -9.63
C ALA A 60 4.61 7.31 -9.63
N VAL A 61 3.94 8.24 -8.94
CA VAL A 61 4.39 9.63 -8.79
C VAL A 61 5.72 9.69 -8.02
N ALA A 62 5.86 8.94 -6.93
CA ALA A 62 7.10 8.89 -6.16
C ALA A 62 8.26 8.33 -6.98
N MET A 63 8.02 7.26 -7.75
CA MET A 63 8.98 6.67 -8.67
C MET A 63 9.43 7.67 -9.74
N GLN A 64 8.49 8.39 -10.37
CA GLN A 64 8.80 9.41 -11.36
C GLN A 64 9.66 10.54 -10.76
N LYS A 65 9.31 11.04 -9.57
CA LYS A 65 10.12 12.06 -8.88
C LYS A 65 11.53 11.57 -8.58
N TYR A 66 11.69 10.34 -8.11
CA TYR A 66 13.01 9.73 -7.93
C TYR A 66 13.78 9.70 -9.25
N CYS A 67 13.18 9.19 -10.33
CA CYS A 67 13.82 9.14 -11.65
C CYS A 67 14.19 10.52 -12.20
N GLN A 68 13.39 11.56 -11.94
CA GLN A 68 13.70 12.94 -12.34
C GLN A 68 14.96 13.47 -11.63
N VAL A 69 15.14 13.13 -10.34
CA VAL A 69 16.30 13.57 -9.55
C VAL A 69 17.55 12.77 -9.90
N TYR A 70 17.44 11.45 -10.06
CA TYR A 70 18.59 10.55 -10.17
C TYR A 70 18.85 10.01 -11.59
N GLY A 71 17.99 10.34 -12.56
CA GLY A 71 18.08 9.90 -13.96
C GLY A 71 17.75 8.43 -14.22
N LYS A 72 17.42 7.66 -13.17
CA LYS A 72 17.14 6.21 -13.23
C LYS A 72 16.22 5.79 -12.08
N PRO A 73 15.49 4.66 -12.19
CA PRO A 73 14.75 4.11 -11.07
C PRO A 73 15.70 3.63 -9.96
N PRO A 74 15.20 3.53 -8.71
CA PRO A 74 15.99 3.00 -7.61
C PRO A 74 16.43 1.56 -7.92
N PRO A 75 17.63 1.17 -7.48
CA PRO A 75 18.03 -0.23 -7.53
C PRO A 75 17.13 -1.06 -6.60
N PRO A 76 16.87 -2.37 -6.87
CA PRO A 76 16.01 -3.20 -6.03
C PRO A 76 16.48 -3.24 -4.56
N VAL A 77 17.79 -3.35 -4.40
CA VAL A 77 18.49 -3.28 -3.12
C VAL A 77 19.51 -2.16 -3.18
N PHE A 78 19.60 -1.35 -2.13
CA PHE A 78 20.72 -0.44 -1.93
C PHE A 78 21.45 -0.80 -0.65
N LEU A 79 22.76 -0.55 -0.65
CA LEU A 79 23.63 -0.81 0.49
C LEU A 79 23.83 0.48 1.29
N GLY A 80 23.64 0.39 2.60
CA GLY A 80 24.04 1.45 3.52
C GLY A 80 25.55 1.46 3.78
N PRO A 81 26.05 2.44 4.57
CA PRO A 81 27.48 2.62 4.82
C PRO A 81 28.20 1.38 5.37
N ASN A 82 27.51 0.57 6.18
CA ASN A 82 28.04 -0.65 6.79
C ASN A 82 27.76 -1.92 5.97
N GLY A 83 27.29 -1.78 4.73
CA GLY A 83 26.95 -2.90 3.85
C GLY A 83 25.62 -3.59 4.19
N HIS A 84 24.79 -2.99 5.05
CA HIS A 84 23.44 -3.49 5.28
C HIS A 84 22.58 -3.28 4.03
N GLU A 85 21.80 -4.29 3.67
CA GLU A 85 20.89 -4.26 2.53
C GLU A 85 19.55 -3.65 2.92
N HIS A 86 19.04 -2.77 2.06
CA HIS A 86 17.77 -2.07 2.26
C HIS A 86 16.92 -2.09 0.99
N SER A 87 15.60 -2.10 1.18
CA SER A 87 14.66 -2.04 0.06
C SER A 87 14.64 -0.68 -0.64
N TRP A 88 14.56 -0.69 -1.97
CA TRP A 88 14.23 0.46 -2.82
C TRP A 88 13.05 1.30 -2.32
N ARG A 89 12.09 0.70 -1.60
CA ARG A 89 10.90 1.39 -1.05
C ARG A 89 11.29 2.50 -0.07
N VAL A 90 12.39 2.34 0.68
CA VAL A 90 12.90 3.37 1.60
C VAL A 90 13.35 4.61 0.83
N LEU A 91 13.97 4.44 -0.35
CA LEU A 91 14.40 5.55 -1.20
C LEU A 91 13.24 6.40 -1.75
N LEU A 92 12.03 5.86 -1.76
CA LEU A 92 10.84 6.57 -2.21
C LEU A 92 10.15 7.38 -1.11
N LEU A 93 10.47 7.15 0.17
CA LEU A 93 9.82 7.81 1.30
C LEU A 93 9.78 9.35 1.19
N PRO A 94 10.85 10.05 0.78
CA PRO A 94 10.81 11.51 0.61
C PRO A 94 9.78 12.01 -0.42
N TYR A 95 9.39 11.14 -1.35
CA TYR A 95 8.46 11.48 -2.43
C TYR A 95 7.04 10.96 -2.17
N LEU A 96 6.86 10.18 -1.11
CA LEU A 96 5.58 9.67 -0.65
C LEU A 96 4.97 10.64 0.39
N PRO A 97 3.64 10.83 0.40
CA PRO A 97 2.99 11.63 1.41
C PRO A 97 3.31 11.12 2.83
N LEU A 98 3.71 12.03 3.72
CA LEU A 98 4.08 11.74 5.11
C LEU A 98 5.32 10.84 5.29
N GLY A 99 6.11 10.60 4.23
CA GLY A 99 7.29 9.74 4.29
C GLY A 99 8.60 10.48 4.60
N GLU A 100 8.66 11.80 4.44
CA GLU A 100 9.89 12.58 4.63
C GLU A 100 10.48 12.48 6.04
N ASP A 101 9.64 12.61 7.08
CA ASP A 101 10.08 12.47 8.47
C ASP A 101 10.60 11.05 8.77
N ALA A 102 9.91 10.03 8.25
CA ALA A 102 10.33 8.64 8.39
C ALA A 102 11.68 8.39 7.70
N TYR A 103 11.91 9.01 6.54
CA TYR A 103 13.19 8.89 5.81
C TYR A 103 14.33 9.58 6.56
N ARG A 104 14.09 10.79 7.06
CA ARG A 104 15.10 11.56 7.81
C ARG A 104 15.56 10.82 9.08
N ASP A 105 14.64 10.14 9.75
CA ASP A 105 14.93 9.38 10.97
C ASP A 105 15.51 7.97 10.69
N TYR A 106 15.43 7.49 9.44
CA TYR A 106 15.91 6.15 9.06
C TYR A 106 17.43 6.09 9.01
N ARG A 107 18.00 5.01 9.55
CA ARG A 107 19.45 4.77 9.64
C ARG A 107 19.87 3.64 8.70
N SER A 108 20.48 4.00 7.57
CA SER A 108 21.01 3.02 6.61
C SER A 108 22.32 2.36 7.09
N ASP A 109 22.94 2.87 8.14
CA ASP A 109 24.08 2.25 8.80
C ASP A 109 23.68 1.12 9.78
N GLU A 110 22.37 0.91 10.02
CA GLU A 110 21.82 -0.20 10.79
C GLU A 110 21.06 -1.20 9.89
N PRO A 111 20.87 -2.46 10.29
CA PRO A 111 20.02 -3.41 9.57
C PRO A 111 18.61 -2.84 9.30
N TRP A 112 17.99 -3.21 8.18
CA TRP A 112 16.69 -2.69 7.78
C TRP A 112 15.58 -2.97 8.81
N ASP A 113 15.72 -4.04 9.59
CA ASP A 113 14.81 -4.48 10.65
C ASP A 113 15.28 -4.08 12.05
N SER A 114 16.25 -3.18 12.20
CA SER A 114 16.68 -2.71 13.52
C SER A 114 15.53 -2.12 14.32
N ALA A 115 15.63 -2.17 15.65
CA ALA A 115 14.60 -1.58 16.52
C ALA A 115 14.41 -0.07 16.28
N HIS A 116 15.47 0.63 15.86
CA HIS A 116 15.44 2.03 15.45
C HIS A 116 14.68 2.19 14.13
N ASN A 117 15.08 1.46 13.08
CA ASN A 117 14.48 1.57 11.75
C ASN A 117 12.99 1.20 11.73
N ARG A 118 12.59 0.15 12.46
CA ARG A 118 11.16 -0.17 12.65
C ARG A 118 10.40 0.97 13.32
N ARG A 119 11.02 1.67 14.27
CA ARG A 119 10.40 2.83 14.95
C ARG A 119 10.30 4.03 14.03
N ALA A 120 11.34 4.34 13.27
CA ALA A 120 11.36 5.44 12.30
C ALA A 120 10.23 5.27 11.26
N LEU A 121 10.08 4.06 10.71
CA LEU A 121 9.06 3.78 9.70
C LEU A 121 7.63 3.79 10.23
N ARG A 122 7.40 3.51 11.52
CA ARG A 122 6.06 3.45 12.12
C ARG A 122 5.25 4.72 11.88
N SER A 123 5.91 5.88 11.81
CA SER A 123 5.22 7.16 11.61
C SER A 123 4.53 7.26 10.25
N PHE A 124 5.13 6.66 9.23
CA PHE A 124 4.63 6.55 7.86
C PHE A 124 3.71 5.33 7.68
N LEU A 125 4.13 4.16 8.17
CA LEU A 125 3.46 2.88 7.91
C LEU A 125 2.02 2.83 8.44
N ARG A 126 1.74 3.47 9.59
CA ARG A 126 0.40 3.52 10.20
C ARG A 126 -0.69 4.11 9.30
N HIS A 127 -0.33 4.82 8.23
CA HIS A 127 -1.27 5.42 7.29
C HIS A 127 -1.70 4.46 6.17
N GLY A 128 -1.04 3.30 6.03
CA GLY A 128 -1.42 2.28 5.07
C GLY A 128 -1.20 2.63 3.59
N PHE A 129 -0.34 3.59 3.27
CA PHE A 129 -0.07 4.03 1.89
C PHE A 129 0.89 3.14 1.09
N HIS A 130 1.08 1.89 1.50
CA HIS A 130 2.14 1.03 0.96
C HIS A 130 1.71 -0.43 0.72
N TYR A 131 0.43 -0.74 0.88
CA TYR A 131 -0.13 -2.07 0.60
C TYR A 131 -1.52 -1.96 -0.01
N CYS A 132 -1.98 -3.01 -0.69
CA CYS A 132 -3.31 -3.08 -1.27
C CYS A 132 -4.36 -3.23 -0.15
N PRO A 133 -5.43 -2.42 -0.07
CA PRO A 133 -6.43 -2.57 1.00
C PRO A 133 -7.11 -3.94 1.06
N GLN A 134 -7.08 -4.69 -0.05
CA GLN A 134 -7.60 -6.06 -0.15
C GLN A 134 -6.60 -7.13 0.31
N ASP A 135 -5.34 -6.79 0.53
CA ASP A 135 -4.34 -7.69 1.10
C ASP A 135 -4.69 -7.99 2.56
N ARG A 136 -5.13 -9.22 2.85
CA ARG A 136 -5.54 -9.60 4.20
C ARG A 136 -4.38 -9.69 5.17
N VAL A 137 -3.19 -10.07 4.71
CA VAL A 137 -1.99 -10.14 5.56
C VAL A 137 -1.58 -8.74 5.98
N ALA A 138 -1.53 -7.80 5.02
CA ALA A 138 -1.14 -6.43 5.32
C ALA A 138 -2.23 -5.63 6.04
N SER A 139 -3.50 -5.79 5.67
CA SER A 139 -4.62 -5.04 6.29
C SER A 139 -4.99 -5.51 7.69
N SER A 140 -4.66 -6.75 8.06
CA SER A 140 -4.91 -7.29 9.41
C SER A 140 -3.72 -7.08 10.36
N ASP A 141 -2.57 -6.64 9.84
CA ASP A 141 -1.41 -6.36 10.67
C ASP A 141 -1.56 -5.03 11.42
N SER A 142 -1.63 -5.11 12.75
CA SER A 142 -1.71 -3.94 13.63
C SER A 142 -0.54 -2.97 13.49
N CYS A 143 0.62 -3.43 13.03
CA CYS A 143 1.81 -2.61 12.85
C CYS A 143 1.96 -2.05 11.43
N HIS A 144 1.12 -2.50 10.48
CA HIS A 144 1.17 -2.13 9.06
C HIS A 144 2.58 -2.26 8.48
N GLU A 145 3.31 -3.34 8.79
CA GLU A 145 4.70 -3.52 8.32
C GLU A 145 4.79 -4.11 6.92
N PHE A 146 3.73 -4.78 6.44
CA PHE A 146 3.75 -5.50 5.17
C PHE A 146 3.41 -4.63 3.96
N THR A 147 4.04 -4.91 2.83
CA THR A 147 3.74 -4.28 1.54
C THR A 147 3.08 -5.26 0.59
N SER A 148 2.35 -4.72 -0.39
CA SER A 148 1.83 -5.50 -1.53
C SER A 148 2.47 -5.10 -2.86
N TYR A 149 3.54 -4.31 -2.87
CA TYR A 149 4.17 -3.81 -4.10
C TYR A 149 5.63 -4.25 -4.18
N LEU A 150 5.93 -5.10 -5.16
CA LEU A 150 7.23 -5.74 -5.32
C LEU A 150 7.84 -5.38 -6.67
N MET A 151 9.15 -5.15 -6.68
CA MET A 151 9.88 -4.99 -7.93
C MET A 151 10.01 -6.34 -8.64
N VAL A 152 9.96 -6.34 -9.97
CA VAL A 152 10.34 -7.50 -10.79
C VAL A 152 11.80 -7.37 -11.15
N VAL A 153 12.63 -8.16 -10.47
CA VAL A 153 14.09 -8.08 -10.55
C VAL A 153 14.61 -9.05 -11.62
N ARG A 154 15.34 -8.51 -12.60
CA ARG A 154 15.94 -9.27 -13.70
C ARG A 154 17.46 -9.27 -13.55
N GLY A 155 18.07 -10.44 -13.79
CA GLY A 155 19.51 -10.69 -13.60
C GLY A 155 19.76 -11.75 -12.53
N GLU A 156 20.84 -12.52 -12.67
CA GLU A 156 21.18 -13.66 -11.80
C GLU A 156 21.51 -13.26 -10.35
N SER A 157 21.84 -11.98 -10.10
CA SER A 157 22.35 -11.51 -8.82
C SER A 157 21.38 -10.62 -8.01
N GLY A 158 20.15 -10.39 -8.47
CA GLY A 158 19.21 -9.50 -7.78
C GLY A 158 19.56 -8.00 -7.83
N LEU A 159 20.72 -7.67 -8.41
CA LEU A 159 21.05 -6.33 -8.85
C LEU A 159 20.42 -6.13 -10.23
N LEU A 160 19.81 -4.96 -10.47
CA LEU A 160 19.48 -4.57 -11.84
C LEU A 160 20.77 -4.67 -12.64
N ASP A 161 20.79 -5.62 -13.58
CA ASP A 161 21.91 -5.86 -14.46
C ASP A 161 22.30 -4.51 -15.10
N ARG A 162 23.40 -3.93 -14.63
CA ARG A 162 23.76 -2.52 -14.88
C ARG A 162 24.01 -2.28 -16.38
N GLU A 163 24.28 -3.36 -17.12
CA GLU A 163 24.57 -3.36 -18.54
C GLU A 163 23.33 -3.66 -19.40
N ARG A 164 22.24 -4.15 -18.79
CA ARG A 164 21.00 -4.42 -19.53
C ARG A 164 20.28 -3.10 -19.84
N GLN A 165 20.23 -2.76 -21.12
CA GLN A 165 19.41 -1.64 -21.61
C GLN A 165 17.92 -2.01 -21.50
N ALA A 166 17.33 -1.75 -20.33
CA ALA A 166 15.92 -2.01 -20.07
C ALA A 166 15.02 -1.05 -20.87
N ALA A 167 13.96 -1.57 -21.48
CA ALA A 167 13.00 -0.77 -22.23
C ALA A 167 12.21 0.17 -21.30
N PRO A 168 11.85 1.39 -21.75
CA PRO A 168 10.97 2.29 -20.99
C PRO A 168 9.61 1.66 -20.64
N GLU A 169 9.11 0.76 -21.47
CA GLU A 169 7.83 0.06 -21.35
C GLU A 169 7.90 -1.17 -20.44
N GLU A 170 9.10 -1.55 -19.99
CA GLU A 170 9.29 -2.69 -19.09
C GLU A 170 8.57 -2.45 -17.76
N VAL A 171 7.89 -3.49 -17.25
CA VAL A 171 7.23 -3.42 -15.95
C VAL A 171 8.29 -3.54 -14.85
N LEU A 172 8.33 -2.53 -13.98
CA LEU A 172 9.26 -2.43 -12.87
C LEU A 172 8.65 -2.97 -11.58
N VAL A 173 7.42 -2.58 -11.24
CA VAL A 173 6.76 -2.94 -9.98
C VAL A 173 5.42 -3.60 -10.28
N VAL A 174 5.08 -4.64 -9.53
CA VAL A 174 3.79 -5.32 -9.59
C VAL A 174 3.17 -5.43 -8.21
N GLU A 175 1.85 -5.52 -8.18
CA GLU A 175 1.10 -5.90 -7.00
C GLU A 175 1.25 -7.40 -6.72
N SER A 176 1.54 -7.72 -5.46
CA SER A 176 1.65 -9.06 -4.90
C SER A 176 1.09 -9.03 -3.48
N ALA A 177 -0.22 -9.19 -3.37
CA ALA A 177 -0.90 -9.32 -2.09
C ALA A 177 -0.44 -10.59 -1.34
N GLU A 178 -0.50 -10.54 -0.01
CA GLU A 178 -0.23 -11.66 0.89
C GLU A 178 1.19 -12.22 0.78
N CYS A 179 2.13 -11.47 0.18
CA CYS A 179 3.51 -11.91 0.00
C CYS A 179 4.30 -12.03 1.32
N GLY A 180 3.81 -11.42 2.40
CA GLY A 180 4.46 -11.46 3.72
C GLY A 180 5.81 -10.74 3.76
N ILE A 181 6.04 -9.78 2.85
CA ILE A 181 7.27 -8.99 2.78
C ILE A 181 7.07 -7.67 3.52
N ARG A 182 8.02 -7.32 4.39
CA ARG A 182 7.98 -6.04 5.11
C ARG A 182 8.42 -4.87 4.22
N PHE A 183 7.92 -3.67 4.49
CA PHE A 183 8.19 -2.47 3.68
C PHE A 183 9.68 -2.19 3.48
N ALA A 184 10.52 -2.33 4.51
CA ALA A 184 11.96 -2.08 4.41
C ALA A 184 12.79 -3.31 4.01
N GLU A 185 12.16 -4.49 3.93
CA GLU A 185 12.84 -5.76 3.64
C GLU A 185 13.33 -5.78 2.18
N PRO A 186 14.63 -6.02 1.94
CA PRO A 186 15.25 -6.04 0.60
C PRO A 186 14.93 -7.33 -0.17
N ARG A 187 13.64 -7.68 -0.26
CA ARG A 187 13.14 -8.87 -0.94
C ARG A 187 12.05 -8.47 -1.93
N ASP A 188 12.14 -9.00 -3.14
CA ASP A 188 11.26 -8.72 -4.26
C ASP A 188 11.13 -9.97 -5.18
N ILE A 189 10.42 -9.86 -6.31
CA ILE A 189 10.19 -11.00 -7.21
C ILE A 189 11.36 -11.15 -8.17
N LEU A 190 12.07 -12.28 -8.10
CA LEU A 190 13.06 -12.62 -9.13
C LEU A 190 12.37 -13.11 -10.40
N TRP A 191 12.79 -12.59 -11.56
CA TRP A 191 12.24 -12.93 -12.88
C TRP A 191 12.17 -14.44 -13.11
N GLU A 192 13.26 -15.17 -12.82
CA GLU A 192 13.29 -16.62 -13.00
C GLU A 192 12.34 -17.37 -12.05
N ARG A 193 12.13 -16.83 -10.83
CA ARG A 193 11.21 -17.44 -9.87
C ARG A 193 9.75 -17.22 -10.23
N LEU A 194 9.45 -16.13 -10.95
CA LEU A 194 8.10 -15.85 -11.40
C LEU A 194 7.54 -16.98 -12.26
N TRP A 195 8.38 -17.54 -13.15
CA TRP A 195 8.00 -18.56 -14.14
C TRP A 195 8.12 -20.01 -13.66
N ARG A 196 8.72 -20.27 -12.48
CA ARG A 196 8.86 -21.63 -11.95
C ARG A 196 7.55 -22.16 -11.34
N GLY A 197 7.25 -23.44 -11.51
CA GLY A 197 6.05 -24.08 -10.96
C GLY A 197 4.81 -23.86 -11.83
N ASP A 198 3.63 -24.10 -11.26
CA ASP A 198 2.40 -24.28 -12.05
C ASP A 198 1.79 -22.98 -12.58
N SER A 199 2.03 -21.84 -11.92
CA SER A 199 1.41 -20.57 -12.28
C SER A 199 2.21 -19.34 -11.85
N PRO A 200 2.25 -18.27 -12.66
CA PRO A 200 2.73 -16.96 -12.23
C PRO A 200 1.73 -16.24 -11.29
N TRP A 201 0.50 -16.75 -11.19
CA TRP A 201 -0.61 -16.19 -10.42
C TRP A 201 -0.72 -16.75 -8.99
N ALA A 202 0.37 -16.73 -8.24
CA ALA A 202 0.46 -17.32 -6.90
C ALA A 202 0.96 -16.31 -5.86
N VAL A 203 0.69 -16.58 -4.57
CA VAL A 203 1.18 -15.76 -3.46
C VAL A 203 2.71 -15.64 -3.53
N GLY A 204 3.22 -14.43 -3.36
CA GLY A 204 4.66 -14.12 -3.56
C GLY A 204 5.09 -13.98 -5.03
N LYS A 205 4.13 -14.02 -5.98
CA LYS A 205 4.30 -13.70 -7.41
C LYS A 205 3.30 -12.61 -7.81
N LEU A 206 2.59 -12.72 -8.94
CA LEU A 206 1.48 -11.82 -9.25
C LEU A 206 0.22 -12.36 -8.55
N TYR A 207 -0.17 -11.77 -7.44
CA TYR A 207 -1.37 -12.20 -6.72
C TYR A 207 -2.13 -11.01 -6.18
N SER A 208 -3.45 -11.06 -6.31
CA SER A 208 -4.36 -10.18 -5.60
C SER A 208 -5.67 -10.90 -5.30
N ARG A 209 -6.42 -10.35 -4.35
CA ARG A 209 -7.76 -10.81 -3.97
C ARG A 209 -8.85 -10.34 -4.95
N HIS A 210 -8.52 -9.44 -5.88
CA HIS A 210 -9.36 -9.05 -7.01
C HIS A 210 -8.87 -9.67 -8.33
N ASP A 211 -9.67 -9.56 -9.39
CA ASP A 211 -9.44 -10.19 -10.70
C ASP A 211 -8.34 -9.51 -11.56
N TYR A 212 -7.50 -8.70 -10.94
CA TYR A 212 -6.41 -8.00 -11.60
C TYR A 212 -5.26 -7.70 -10.62
N CYS A 213 -4.11 -7.26 -11.14
CA CYS A 213 -3.00 -6.73 -10.34
C CYS A 213 -2.57 -5.38 -10.92
N TRP A 214 -2.24 -4.43 -10.05
CA TRP A 214 -1.59 -3.19 -10.48
C TRP A 214 -0.15 -3.47 -10.93
N ALA A 215 0.28 -2.79 -11.98
CA ALA A 215 1.68 -2.79 -12.39
C ALA A 215 2.13 -1.40 -12.85
N LEU A 216 3.40 -1.10 -12.59
CA LEU A 216 4.04 0.17 -12.88
C LEU A 216 5.21 -0.08 -13.84
N ARG A 217 5.18 0.60 -14.98
CA ARG A 217 6.27 0.62 -15.95
C ARG A 217 7.39 1.54 -15.54
N ARG A 218 8.56 1.31 -16.12
CA ARG A 218 9.78 2.11 -15.92
C ARG A 218 9.60 3.58 -16.32
N ASN A 219 8.78 3.86 -17.34
CA ASN A 219 8.38 5.22 -17.74
C ASN A 219 7.34 5.88 -16.80
N GLY A 220 6.91 5.18 -15.74
CA GLY A 220 5.91 5.65 -14.77
C GLY A 220 4.45 5.42 -15.18
N GLN A 221 4.20 4.77 -16.31
CA GLN A 221 2.84 4.38 -16.72
C GLN A 221 2.29 3.29 -15.81
N LEU A 222 1.09 3.51 -15.25
CA LEU A 222 0.33 2.48 -14.57
C LEU A 222 -0.54 1.68 -15.53
N LEU A 223 -0.59 0.37 -15.29
CA LEU A 223 -1.43 -0.57 -16.01
C LEU A 223 -2.11 -1.52 -15.03
N VAL A 224 -3.22 -2.07 -15.49
CA VAL A 224 -3.94 -3.14 -14.81
C VAL A 224 -3.68 -4.43 -15.59
N ILE A 225 -3.22 -5.47 -14.89
CA ILE A 225 -2.98 -6.81 -15.45
C ILE A 225 -4.13 -7.73 -15.00
N PRO A 226 -5.03 -8.16 -15.91
CA PRO A 226 -6.08 -9.11 -15.59
C PRO A 226 -5.52 -10.46 -15.15
N ARG A 227 -6.12 -11.07 -14.12
CA ARG A 227 -5.71 -12.37 -13.57
C ARG A 227 -5.88 -13.53 -14.56
N ASN A 228 -6.78 -13.38 -15.54
CA ASN A 228 -7.02 -14.37 -16.58
C ASN A 228 -6.06 -14.24 -17.79
N MET A 229 -5.09 -13.34 -17.75
CA MET A 229 -4.09 -13.20 -18.82
C MET A 229 -3.20 -14.45 -18.90
N SER A 230 -2.97 -14.95 -20.12
CA SER A 230 -2.13 -16.14 -20.32
C SER A 230 -0.66 -15.86 -19.94
N PRO A 231 0.10 -16.87 -19.47
CA PRO A 231 1.52 -16.67 -19.10
C PRO A 231 2.38 -16.09 -20.23
N GLY A 232 2.13 -16.45 -21.49
CA GLY A 232 2.85 -15.91 -22.65
C GLY A 232 2.57 -14.43 -22.89
N GLN A 233 1.29 -14.02 -22.81
CA GLN A 233 0.90 -12.61 -22.87
C GLN A 233 1.46 -11.82 -21.70
N LEU A 234 1.40 -12.38 -20.48
CA LEU A 234 1.97 -11.75 -19.30
C LEU A 234 3.48 -11.51 -19.47
N ARG A 235 4.21 -12.49 -20.01
CA ARG A 235 5.65 -12.36 -20.23
C ARG A 235 5.98 -11.21 -21.17
N LEU A 236 5.30 -11.14 -22.32
CA LEU A 236 5.43 -10.06 -23.28
C LEU A 236 5.12 -8.70 -22.64
N LEU A 237 4.03 -8.61 -21.86
CA LEU A 237 3.64 -7.39 -21.17
C LEU A 237 4.71 -6.91 -20.18
N LEU A 238 5.25 -7.83 -19.37
CA LEU A 238 6.28 -7.51 -18.36
C LEU A 238 7.62 -7.13 -19.00
N GLU A 239 7.91 -7.63 -20.20
CA GLU A 239 9.08 -7.25 -21.02
C GLU A 239 8.87 -5.91 -21.76
N GLY A 240 7.66 -5.36 -21.74
CA GLY A 240 7.31 -4.07 -22.35
C GLY A 240 6.74 -4.17 -23.76
N TYR A 241 6.54 -5.38 -24.28
CA TYR A 241 5.89 -5.58 -25.58
C TYR A 241 4.40 -5.28 -25.49
N PRO A 242 3.79 -4.74 -26.57
CA PRO A 242 2.35 -4.53 -26.63
C PRO A 242 1.62 -5.86 -26.63
N VAL A 243 0.54 -5.95 -25.84
CA VAL A 243 -0.34 -7.11 -25.77
C VAL A 243 -1.74 -6.64 -26.10
N GLY A 244 -2.35 -7.18 -27.16
CA GLY A 244 -3.68 -6.76 -27.63
C GLY A 244 -4.74 -6.86 -26.52
N ASN A 245 -5.56 -5.82 -26.36
CA ASN A 245 -6.72 -5.62 -25.46
C ASN A 245 -6.67 -6.11 -24.00
N GLY A 246 -5.55 -6.70 -23.53
CA GLY A 246 -5.42 -7.24 -22.17
C GLY A 246 -4.88 -6.27 -21.14
N GLY A 247 -4.14 -5.23 -21.54
CA GLY A 247 -3.63 -4.19 -20.64
C GLY A 247 -4.44 -2.91 -20.80
N ARG A 248 -5.50 -2.71 -20.03
CA ARG A 248 -6.20 -1.41 -20.00
C ARG A 248 -5.32 -0.41 -19.24
N THR A 249 -5.12 0.77 -19.84
CA THR A 249 -4.54 1.91 -19.12
C THR A 249 -5.54 2.36 -18.04
N ALA A 250 -5.04 2.67 -16.86
CA ALA A 250 -5.85 3.22 -15.78
C ALA A 250 -6.24 4.67 -16.12
N GLY A 251 -7.26 4.81 -16.96
CA GLY A 251 -7.76 6.08 -17.48
C GLY A 251 -9.03 5.97 -18.33
N GLY A 252 -9.43 4.76 -18.74
CA GLY A 252 -10.70 4.54 -19.42
C GLY A 252 -11.80 4.11 -18.45
N ALA A 253 -12.38 5.06 -17.73
CA ALA A 253 -13.65 4.85 -17.04
C ALA A 253 -14.74 4.58 -18.10
N SER A 254 -15.09 3.31 -18.25
CA SER A 254 -16.42 2.92 -18.72
C SER A 254 -17.01 2.04 -17.63
N ALA A 255 -17.66 2.69 -16.66
CA ALA A 255 -18.59 2.02 -15.75
C ALA A 255 -19.79 1.51 -16.57
N PRO A 256 -20.44 0.39 -16.19
CA PRO A 256 -21.85 0.21 -16.49
C PRO A 256 -22.69 1.28 -15.77
#